data_AF-A0AB94IIZ5-F1
#
_entry.id   AF-A0AB94IIZ5-F1
#
_cell.length_a   1.000
_cell.length_b   1.000
_cell.length_c   1.000
_cell.angle_alpha   90.00
_cell.angle_beta   90.00
_cell.angle_gamma   90.00
#
_symmetry.space_group_name_H-M   'P 1'
#
loop_
_entity.id
_entity.type
_entity.pdbx_description
1 polymer ?
#
loop_
_entity_poly.entity_id
_entity_poly.type
_entity_poly.pdbx_seq_one_letter_code
_entity_poly.pdbx_strand_id
1 'polypeptide(L)' 'MSRMLTSILMIGSIGYFVFRYRYRIINVLLGSSWMRRLTVGSIMSFPGVKRKMMQSVFGGPSDW' A
#
# COMPACT_ATOMS: atom_id res chain seq x y z
N MET A 1 -23.70 1.16 24.47
CA MET A 1 -24.45 0.52 23.36
C MET A 1 -24.34 1.27 22.03
N SER A 2 -24.60 2.59 21.99
CA SER A 2 -24.55 3.41 20.77
C SER A 2 -23.22 3.36 20.01
N ARG A 3 -22.07 3.36 20.71
CA ARG A 3 -20.73 3.35 20.09
C ARG A 3 -20.42 2.07 19.28
N MET A 4 -20.90 0.91 19.71
CA MET A 4 -20.70 -0.35 18.98
C MET A 4 -21.54 -0.41 17.71
N LEU A 5 -22.78 0.08 17.79
CA LEU A 5 -23.71 0.14 16.67
C LEU A 5 -23.21 1.10 15.58
N THR A 6 -22.68 2.26 15.98
CA THR A 6 -22.03 3.19 15.04
C THR A 6 -20.77 2.62 14.41
N SER A 7 -19.95 1.85 15.16
CA SER A 7 -18.75 1.20 14.61
C SER A 7 -19.10 0.15 13.56
N ILE A 8 -20.11 -0.67 13.80
CA ILE A 8 -20.58 -1.70 12.87
C ILE A 8 -21.16 -1.06 11.61
N LEU A 9 -21.96 0.00 11.75
CA LEU A 9 -22.49 0.74 10.60
C LEU A 9 -21.39 1.43 9.80
N MET A 10 -20.35 1.97 10.46
CA MET A 10 -19.19 2.55 9.78
C MET A 10 -18.40 1.50 8.98
N ILE A 11 -18.12 0.35 9.58
CA ILE A 11 -17.39 -0.74 8.89
C ILE A 11 -18.23 -1.29 7.72
N GLY A 12 -19.53 -1.49 7.94
CA GLY A 12 -20.45 -1.99 6.92
C GLY A 12 -20.63 -1.02 5.74
N SER A 13 -20.73 0.28 6.01
CA SER A 13 -20.83 1.31 4.96
C SER A 13 -19.55 1.45 4.15
N ILE A 14 -18.38 1.42 4.81
CA ILE A 14 -17.08 1.39 4.12
C ILE A 14 -16.98 0.15 3.23
N GLY A 15 -17.32 -1.04 3.75
CA GLY A 15 -17.32 -2.28 2.97
C GLY A 15 -18.26 -2.23 1.77
N TYR A 16 -19.45 -1.66 1.93
CA TYR A 16 -20.42 -1.49 0.83
C TYR A 16 -19.91 -0.54 -0.25
N PHE A 17 -19.29 0.58 0.14
CA PHE A 17 -18.67 1.51 -0.80
C PHE A 17 -17.51 0.87 -1.55
N VAL A 18 -16.67 0.10 -0.87
CA VAL A 18 -15.57 -0.66 -1.49
C VAL A 18 -16.11 -1.67 -2.51
N PHE A 19 -17.19 -2.38 -2.18
CA PHE A 19 -17.78 -3.35 -3.09
C PHE A 19 -18.45 -2.68 -4.31
N ARG A 20 -19.15 -1.56 -4.09
CA ARG A 20 -19.83 -0.79 -5.14
C ARG A 20 -18.84 -0.13 -6.10
N TYR A 21 -17.74 0.42 -5.58
CA TYR A 21 -16.72 1.14 -6.35
C TYR A 21 -15.44 0.33 -6.57
N ARG A 22 -15.53 -1.01 -6.48
CA ARG A 22 -14.39 -1.94 -6.52
C ARG A 22 -13.33 -1.56 -7.55
N TYR A 23 -13.73 -1.30 -8.78
CA TYR A 23 -12.80 -0.98 -9.86
C TYR A 23 -12.28 0.45 -9.80
N ARG A 24 -13.09 1.43 -9.36
CA ARG A 24 -12.67 2.83 -9.27
C ARG A 24 -11.66 3.03 -8.14
N ILE A 25 -11.89 2.37 -7.00
CA ILE A 25 -10.99 2.36 -5.85
C ILE A 25 -9.68 1.66 -6.19
N ILE A 26 -9.74 0.48 -6.81
CA ILE A 26 -8.52 -0.22 -7.26
C ILE A 26 -7.75 0.62 -8.28
N ASN A 27 -8.42 1.29 -9.22
CA ASN A 27 -7.73 2.09 -10.23
C ASN A 27 -7.08 3.34 -9.64
N VAL A 28 -7.71 3.97 -8.64
CA VAL A 28 -7.11 5.10 -7.88
C VAL A 28 -5.98 4.60 -6.98
N LEU A 29 -6.13 3.43 -6.36
CA LEU A 29 -5.08 2.78 -5.58
C LEU A 29 -3.85 2.47 -6.45
N LEU A 30 -4.03 1.77 -7.57
CA LEU A 30 -2.94 1.37 -8.45
C LEU A 30 -2.37 2.52 -9.28
N GLY A 31 -3.20 3.50 -9.64
CA GLY A 31 -2.80 4.66 -10.43
C GLY A 31 -2.24 5.83 -9.64
N SER A 32 -2.39 5.85 -8.30
CA SER A 32 -1.89 6.97 -7.49
C SER A 32 -0.41 6.81 -7.14
N SER A 33 0.38 7.86 -7.42
CA SER A 33 1.75 8.01 -6.92
C SER A 33 1.84 7.91 -5.38
N TRP A 34 0.71 8.15 -4.69
CA TRP A 34 0.59 8.03 -3.24
C TRP A 34 0.73 6.57 -2.77
N MET A 35 -0.02 5.65 -3.39
CA MET A 35 0.13 4.21 -3.10
C MET A 35 1.54 3.74 -3.43
N ARG A 36 2.11 4.20 -4.56
CA ARG A 36 3.50 3.88 -4.91
C ARG A 36 4.49 4.34 -3.84
N ARG A 37 4.30 5.53 -3.27
CA ARG A 37 5.15 6.08 -2.21
C ARG A 37 4.99 5.31 -0.90
N LEU A 38 3.79 4.86 -0.55
CA LEU A 38 3.55 3.99 0.61
C LEU A 38 4.21 2.63 0.42
N THR A 39 3.93 1.93 -0.70
CA THR A 39 4.49 0.62 -0.97
C THR A 39 6.01 0.66 -1.07
N VAL A 40 6.58 1.61 -1.82
CA VAL A 40 8.05 1.75 -1.94
C VAL A 40 8.66 2.19 -0.60
N GLY A 41 8.04 3.13 0.12
CA GLY A 41 8.52 3.58 1.42
C GLY A 41 8.54 2.46 2.47
N SER A 42 7.49 1.64 2.52
CA SER A 42 7.39 0.48 3.41
C SER A 42 8.34 -0.64 3.00
N ILE A 43 8.60 -0.85 1.71
CA ILE A 43 9.53 -1.88 1.25
C ILE A 43 10.99 -1.43 1.45
N MET A 44 11.31 -0.16 1.19
CA MET A 44 12.66 0.39 1.36
C MET A 44 13.04 0.68 2.81
N SER A 45 12.08 0.74 3.74
CA SER A 45 12.39 0.84 5.18
C SER A 45 13.01 -0.45 5.72
N PHE A 46 12.84 -1.59 5.04
CA PHE A 46 13.51 -2.83 5.39
C PHE A 46 14.95 -2.86 4.84
N PRO A 47 15.99 -2.87 5.70
CA PRO A 47 17.39 -2.80 5.25
C PRO A 47 17.81 -4.01 4.40
N GLY A 48 17.24 -5.19 4.63
CA GLY A 48 17.52 -6.40 3.83
C GLY A 48 16.95 -6.35 2.42
N VAL A 49 15.73 -5.80 2.26
CA VAL A 49 15.10 -5.64 0.94
C VAL A 49 15.74 -4.48 0.19
N LYS A 50 16.04 -3.38 0.87
CA LYS A 50 16.80 -2.24 0.33
C LYS A 50 18.15 -2.68 -0.23
N ARG A 51 18.94 -3.46 0.52
CA ARG A 51 20.25 -3.95 0.05
C ARG A 51 20.13 -4.87 -1.17
N LYS A 52 19.18 -5.81 -1.17
CA LYS A 52 18.93 -6.69 -2.33
C LYS A 52 18.49 -5.91 -3.57
N MET A 53 17.57 -4.96 -3.44
CA MET A 53 17.14 -4.11 -4.55
C MET A 53 18.26 -3.22 -5.07
N MET A 54 19.03 -2.60 -4.18
CA MET A 54 20.19 -1.80 -4.59
C MET A 54 21.21 -2.66 -5.33
N GLN A 55 21.51 -3.85 -4.83
CA GLN A 55 22.47 -4.77 -5.46
C GLN A 55 21.97 -5.34 -6.79
N SER A 56 20.66 -5.54 -6.97
CA SER A 56 20.08 -6.02 -8.22
C SER A 56 19.90 -4.92 -9.28
N VAL A 57 19.61 -3.68 -8.85
CA VAL A 57 19.33 -2.57 -9.77
C VAL A 57 20.59 -1.81 -10.15
N PHE A 58 21.53 -1.64 -9.21
CA PHE A 58 22.79 -0.94 -9.47
C PHE A 58 23.95 -1.90 -9.80
N GLY A 59 23.73 -3.21 -9.75
CA GLY A 59 24.83 -4.16 -9.57
C GLY A 59 25.46 -3.94 -8.19
N GLY A 60 25.97 -5.00 -7.55
CA GLY A 60 26.87 -4.77 -6.40
C GLY A 60 28.04 -3.86 -6.82
N PRO A 61 28.73 -3.20 -5.86
CA PRO A 61 29.93 -2.44 -6.19
C PRO A 61 30.82 -3.31 -7.07
N SER A 62 31.13 -2.82 -8.27
CA SER A 62 32.29 -3.30 -9.00
C SER A 62 33.48 -2.94 -8.12
N ASP A 63 33.88 -3.88 -7.27
CA ASP A 63 35.22 -3.92 -6.70
C ASP A 63 36.18 -4.08 -7.90
N TRP A 64 36.62 -2.93 -8.43
CA TRP A 64 37.81 -2.74 -9.24
C TRP A 64 38.59 -1.54 -8.72
#